data_AF-A0A520EVI4-F1
#
_entry.id   AF-A0A520EVI4-F1
#
_cell.length_a   1.000
_cell.length_b   1.000
_cell.length_c   1.000
_cell.angle_alpha   90.00
_cell.angle_beta   90.00
_cell.angle_gamma   90.00
#
_symmetry.space_group_name_H-M   'P 1'
#
loop_
_entity.id
_entity.type
_entity.pdbx_description
1 polymer ?
#
loop_
_entity_poly.entity_id
_entity_poly.type
_entity_poly.pdbx_seq_one_letter_code
_entity_poly.pdbx_strand_id
1 'polypeptide(L)' 'MYRLSDAQRRGLPAGVLLSVMASVLGGIYSDDFLTGFALTAGICAVALIAATLLLGLMGR' A
#
# COMPACT_ATOMS: atom_id res chain seq x y z
N MET A 1 6.01 -14.09 19.89
CA MET A 1 6.52 -13.64 18.58
C MET A 1 5.62 -14.22 17.50
N TYR A 2 4.72 -13.42 16.93
CA TYR A 2 3.88 -13.88 15.81
C TYR A 2 4.78 -14.22 14.62
N ARG A 3 4.86 -15.51 14.27
CA ARG A 3 5.58 -15.98 13.09
C ARG A 3 4.73 -15.61 11.86
N LEU A 4 5.09 -14.51 11.20
CA LEU A 4 4.55 -14.20 9.88
C LEU A 4 4.93 -15.36 8.94
N SER A 5 3.93 -15.95 8.28
CA SER A 5 4.15 -16.93 7.21
C SER A 5 5.09 -16.34 6.15
N ASP A 6 6.01 -17.13 5.60
CA ASP A 6 7.01 -16.65 4.62
C ASP A 6 6.36 -15.95 3.41
N ALA A 7 5.12 -16.34 3.06
CA ALA A 7 4.30 -15.68 2.05
C ALA A 7 3.93 -14.24 2.45
N GLN A 8 3.54 -13.99 3.70
CA GLN A 8 3.28 -12.64 4.22
C GLN A 8 4.56 -11.81 4.32
N ARG A 9 5.68 -12.46 4.70
CA ARG A 9 6.98 -11.79 4.85
C ARG A 9 7.58 -11.37 3.50
N ARG A 10 7.33 -12.15 2.43
CA ARG A 10 7.69 -11.79 1.04
C ARG A 10 6.65 -10.89 0.37
N GLY A 11 5.38 -10.98 0.74
CA GLY A 11 4.29 -10.18 0.16
C GLY A 11 4.28 -8.72 0.62
N LEU A 12 4.67 -8.46 1.88
CA LEU A 12 4.74 -7.11 2.44
C LEU A 12 5.59 -6.13 1.60
N PRO A 13 6.87 -6.44 1.27
CA PRO A 13 7.70 -5.54 0.47
C PRO A 13 7.19 -5.38 -0.96
N ALA A 14 6.60 -6.43 -1.55
CA ALA A 14 5.99 -6.35 -2.89
C ALA A 14 4.78 -5.41 -2.91
N GLY A 15 3.91 -5.47 -1.90
CA GLY A 15 2.76 -4.57 -1.77
C GLY A 15 3.17 -3.10 -1.60
N VAL A 16 4.21 -2.84 -0.81
CA VAL A 16 4.75 -1.47 -0.64
C VAL A 16 5.32 -0.95 -1.96
N LEU A 17 6.13 -1.76 -2.67
CA LEU A 17 6.68 -1.38 -3.97
C LEU A 17 5.59 -1.06 -5.01
N LEU A 18 4.54 -1.86 -5.07
CA LEU A 18 3.41 -1.61 -5.97
C LEU A 18 2.68 -0.31 -5.63
N SER A 19 2.51 0.00 -4.33
CA SER A 19 1.88 1.26 -3.91
C SER A 19 2.70 2.50 -4.31
N VAL A 20 4.03 2.39 -4.24
CA VAL A 20 4.94 3.46 -4.65
C VAL A 20 4.87 3.65 -6.16
N MET A 21 4.92 2.56 -6.94
CA MET A 21 4.79 2.62 -8.40
C MET A 21 3.45 3.21 -8.82
N ALA A 22 2.35 2.80 -8.18
CA ALA A 22 1.02 3.36 -8.44
C ALA A 22 0.96 4.86 -8.15
N SER A 23 1.56 5.30 -7.04
CA SER A 23 1.61 6.72 -6.68
C SER A 23 2.38 7.56 -7.69
N VAL A 24 3.53 7.04 -8.16
CA VAL A 24 4.33 7.68 -9.20
C VAL A 24 3.58 7.76 -10.54
N LEU A 25 2.90 6.67 -10.94
CA LEU A 25 2.04 6.65 -12.12
C LEU A 25 0.89 7.67 -12.03
N GLY A 26 0.25 7.78 -10.86
CA GLY A 26 -0.80 8.76 -10.61
C GLY A 26 -0.31 10.21 -10.73
N GLY A 27 0.92 10.48 -10.29
CA GLY A 27 1.56 11.78 -10.51
C GLY A 27 1.89 12.06 -11.98
N ILE A 28 2.39 11.06 -12.72
CA ILE A 28 2.72 11.26 -14.15
C ILE A 28 1.46 11.55 -14.99
N TYR A 29 0.32 10.95 -14.64
CA TYR A 29 -0.91 11.09 -15.41
C TYR A 29 -1.71 12.37 -15.09
N SER A 30 -1.46 13.00 -13.95
CA SER A 30 -2.17 14.21 -13.53
C SER A 30 -1.57 15.49 -14.13
N ASP A 31 -2.41 16.51 -14.31
CA ASP A 31 -1.97 17.85 -14.74
C ASP A 31 -0.91 18.44 -13.80
N ASP A 32 -1.04 18.18 -12.50
CA ASP A 32 -0.06 18.53 -11.47
C ASP A 32 0.50 17.28 -10.80
N PHE A 33 1.76 16.96 -11.09
CA PHE A 33 2.44 15.76 -10.58
C PHE A 33 2.29 15.60 -9.07
N LEU A 34 2.48 16.69 -8.32
CA LEU A 34 2.42 16.66 -6.86
C LEU A 34 1.01 16.28 -6.37
N THR A 35 -0.02 16.77 -7.05
CA THR A 35 -1.43 16.58 -6.68
C THR A 35 -1.87 15.15 -6.98
N GLY A 36 -1.55 14.61 -8.17
CA GLY A 36 -1.86 13.23 -8.53
C GLY A 36 -1.06 12.21 -7.73
N PHE A 37 0.21 12.51 -7.45
CA PHE A 37 1.04 11.70 -6.55
C PHE A 37 0.46 11.67 -5.13
N ALA A 38 0.13 12.84 -4.57
CA ALA A 38 -0.39 12.93 -3.20
C ALA A 38 -1.75 12.23 -3.03
N LEU A 39 -2.66 12.40 -4.00
CA LEU A 39 -3.95 11.69 -4.01
C LEU A 39 -3.74 10.17 -4.04
N THR A 40 -2.94 9.68 -4.97
CA THR A 40 -2.74 8.23 -5.15
C THR A 40 -1.99 7.62 -3.97
N ALA A 41 -0.98 8.31 -3.43
CA ALA A 41 -0.28 7.92 -2.21
C ALA A 41 -1.22 7.86 -1.00
N GLY A 42 -2.12 8.84 -0.86
CA GLY A 42 -3.14 8.87 0.18
C GLY A 42 -4.08 7.66 0.11
N ILE A 43 -4.57 7.32 -1.08
CA ILE A 43 -5.43 6.14 -1.30
C ILE A 43 -4.68 4.85 -0.94
N CYS A 44 -3.42 4.72 -1.38
CA CYS A 44 -2.58 3.58 -1.02
C CYS A 44 -2.34 3.46 0.50
N ALA A 45 -2.13 4.57 1.20
CA ALA A 45 -1.97 4.57 2.65
C ALA A 45 -3.23 4.07 3.37
N VAL A 46 -4.41 4.54 2.96
CA VAL A 46 -5.70 4.07 3.50
C VAL A 46 -5.89 2.58 3.22
N ALA A 47 -5.55 2.11 2.03
CA ALA A 47 -5.65 0.69 1.68
C ALA A 47 -4.73 -0.20 2.53
N LEU A 48 -3.50 0.25 2.82
CA LEU A 48 -2.58 -0.48 3.71
C LEU A 48 -3.09 -0.55 5.15
N ILE A 49 -3.69 0.54 5.66
CA ILE A 49 -4.32 0.57 6.99
C ILE A 49 -5.52 -0.39 7.02
N ALA A 50 -6.39 -0.35 6.01
CA ALA A 50 -7.52 -1.26 5.91
C ALA A 50 -7.08 -2.73 5.86
N ALA A 51 -6.04 -3.05 5.09
CA ALA A 51 -5.49 -4.39 4.99
C ALA A 51 -4.89 -4.87 6.32
N THR A 52 -4.20 -4.00 7.07
CA THR A 52 -3.66 -4.34 8.40
C THR A 52 -4.76 -4.55 9.43
N LEU A 53 -5.82 -3.75 9.40
CA LEU A 53 -7.00 -3.95 10.26
C LEU A 53 -7.71 -5.26 9.94
N LEU A 54 -7.93 -5.57 8.66
CA LEU A 54 -8.52 -6.84 8.24
C LEU A 54 -7.68 -8.05 8.66
N LEU A 55 -6.36 -7.97 8.52
CA LEU A 55 -5.45 -9.01 9.04
C LEU A 55 -5.59 -9.18 10.56
N GLY A 56 -5.68 -8.07 11.29
CA GLY A 56 -5.87 -8.08 12.73
C GLY A 56 -7.23 -8.64 13.17
N LEU A 57 -8.25 -8.51 12.33
CA LEU A 57 -9.59 -9.07 12.55
C LEU A 57 -9.66 -10.57 12.19
N MET A 58 -9.03 -11.01 11.10
CA MET A 58 -8.98 -12.41 10.67
C MET A 58 -8.05 -13.28 11.53
N GLY A 59 -7.12 -12.68 12.28
CA GLY A 59 -6.22 -13.38 13.20
C GLY A 59 -6.79 -13.68 14.59
N ARG A 60 -8.09 -13.46 14.80
CA ARG A 60 -8.84 -13.85 16.02
C ARG A 60 -9.71 -15.06 15.73
#